data_AF-A0A559LR30-F1
#
_entry.id   AF-A0A559LR30-F1
#
_cell.length_a   1.000
_cell.length_b   1.000
_cell.length_c   1.000
_cell.angle_alpha   90.00
_cell.angle_beta   90.00
_cell.angle_gamma   90.00
#
_symmetry.space_group_name_H-M   'P 1'
#
loop_
_entity.id
_entity.type
_entity.pdbx_description
1 polymer ?
#
loop_
_entity_poly.entity_id
_entity_poly.type
_entity_poly.pdbx_seq_one_letter_code
_entity_poly.pdbx_strand_id
1 'polypeptide(L)'
;MLSLLVKATTCIALLLCLTWYGQTHFYRDPGSVFFDKTRAYETRYSEHRKAQVEKLINSYPELKKPALGKARNGNKLLCVALSSVKRETQYLPTTIGSMVHSLVKEERDDLHISVLIAETDPRRHPGWNHQWLNRAVDDIFTYDLNDTQTKHLNDLEQNGRYQEKGVFDYTYALERCYATGALFVGMFEDDIILAEGWFMRFLQGLSQISDSGNWLFMRLFNQERSTGWSSREIGGNNEFLIILGIDIGIAASVWFVRRQWRGSRKYLDLETLAVTAFILVPGLIVLLYQSGKASLFPPPPGVFKEPFGCCSQAMVFPRAKVPLLIDSLKERREGQIDLMLDEIASSNGLDRYALYPVQAQHIGIDSARKTTKDEAQAIWSMAFENQNPIILKKEHSKLLEKYELWREKVEQDALDSMYLDELS
;
A
#
# COMPACT_ATOMS: atom_id res chain seq x y z
N MET A 1 16.99 -27.79 -43.93
CA MET A 1 17.16 -26.32 -43.94
C MET A 1 15.84 -25.57 -43.94
N LEU A 2 14.94 -25.77 -44.92
CA LEU A 2 13.63 -25.07 -44.94
C LEU A 2 12.76 -25.38 -43.71
N SER A 3 12.68 -26.65 -43.29
CA SER A 3 11.92 -27.06 -42.08
C SER A 3 12.42 -26.37 -40.81
N LEU A 4 13.73 -26.43 -40.54
CA LEU A 4 14.36 -25.74 -39.41
C LEU A 4 14.09 -24.24 -39.43
N LEU A 5 14.21 -23.60 -40.60
CA LEU A 5 13.94 -22.16 -40.76
C LEU A 5 12.49 -21.83 -40.39
N VAL A 6 11.51 -22.57 -40.92
CA VAL A 6 10.09 -22.37 -40.61
C VAL A 6 9.80 -22.51 -39.11
N LYS A 7 10.36 -23.54 -38.46
CA LYS A 7 10.21 -23.76 -37.01
C LYS A 7 10.81 -22.61 -36.20
N ALA A 8 12.02 -22.18 -36.54
CA ALA A 8 12.70 -21.06 -35.88
C ALA A 8 11.91 -19.76 -36.08
N THR A 9 11.48 -19.45 -37.30
CA THR A 9 10.66 -18.26 -37.60
C THR A 9 9.35 -18.28 -36.83
N THR A 10 8.70 -19.43 -36.69
CA THR A 10 7.45 -19.57 -35.93
C THR A 10 7.66 -19.27 -34.44
N CYS A 11 8.75 -19.78 -33.84
CA CYS A 11 9.08 -19.50 -32.44
C CYS A 11 9.43 -18.01 -32.24
N ILE A 12 10.21 -17.42 -33.15
CA ILE A 12 10.53 -15.99 -33.11
C ILE A 12 9.25 -15.15 -33.24
N ALA A 13 8.36 -15.50 -34.17
CA ALA A 13 7.08 -14.80 -34.33
C ALA A 13 6.24 -14.84 -33.05
N LEU A 14 6.16 -16.01 -32.39
CA LEU A 14 5.48 -16.14 -31.09
C LEU A 14 6.11 -15.23 -30.02
N LEU A 15 7.45 -15.23 -29.89
CA LEU A 15 8.16 -14.38 -28.94
C LEU A 15 7.97 -12.88 -29.23
N LEU A 16 7.88 -12.49 -30.50
CA LEU A 16 7.56 -11.12 -30.90
C LEU A 16 6.12 -10.74 -30.53
N CYS A 17 5.15 -11.65 -30.70
CA CYS A 17 3.78 -11.42 -30.25
C CYS A 17 3.71 -11.25 -28.72
N LEU A 18 4.46 -12.05 -27.96
CA LEU A 18 4.52 -11.93 -26.50
C LEU A 18 5.22 -10.62 -26.07
N THR A 19 6.28 -10.22 -26.76
CA THR A 19 6.93 -8.93 -26.57
C THR A 19 5.96 -7.77 -26.80
N TRP A 20 5.18 -7.83 -27.88
CA TRP A 20 4.16 -6.83 -28.19
C TRP A 20 3.04 -6.80 -27.14
N TYR A 21 2.60 -7.97 -26.65
CA TYR A 21 1.67 -8.06 -25.53
C TYR A 21 2.25 -7.39 -24.28
N GLY A 22 3.53 -7.64 -23.96
CA GLY A 22 4.22 -6.98 -22.85
C GLY A 22 4.26 -5.46 -22.98
N GLN A 23 4.58 -4.94 -24.16
CA GLN A 23 4.57 -3.49 -24.44
C GLN A 23 3.20 -2.83 -24.24
N THR A 24 2.11 -3.56 -24.46
CA THR A 24 0.75 -3.03 -24.40
C THR A 24 0.09 -3.23 -23.04
N HIS A 25 0.48 -4.25 -22.27
CA HIS A 25 -0.15 -4.61 -21.00
C HIS A 25 0.74 -4.42 -19.76
N PHE A 26 2.06 -4.55 -19.88
CA PHE A 26 3.00 -4.51 -18.74
C PHE A 26 3.74 -3.18 -18.61
N TYR A 27 3.36 -2.17 -19.40
CA TYR A 27 3.99 -0.85 -19.39
C TYR A 27 3.83 -0.08 -18.07
N ARG A 28 2.92 -0.51 -17.19
CA ARG A 28 2.69 0.10 -15.88
C ARG A 28 3.58 -0.47 -14.77
N ASP A 29 4.18 -1.64 -14.97
CA ASP A 29 4.95 -2.31 -13.92
C ASP A 29 6.40 -1.80 -13.90
N PRO A 30 6.84 -1.14 -12.82
CA PRO A 30 8.20 -0.58 -12.73
C PRO A 30 9.32 -1.63 -12.69
N GLY A 31 8.97 -2.91 -12.49
CA GLY A 31 9.88 -4.06 -12.60
C GLY A 31 9.94 -4.66 -14.00
N SER A 32 9.12 -4.18 -14.95
CA SER A 32 9.08 -4.64 -16.34
C SER A 32 10.07 -3.88 -17.22
N VAL A 33 10.66 -4.56 -18.21
CA VAL A 33 11.43 -3.91 -19.29
C VAL A 33 10.52 -3.05 -20.18
N PHE A 34 9.22 -3.34 -20.16
CA PHE A 34 8.21 -2.61 -20.93
C PHE A 34 7.75 -1.32 -20.24
N PHE A 35 8.24 -1.04 -19.04
CA PHE A 35 7.82 0.10 -18.24
C PHE A 35 7.98 1.42 -18.99
N ASP A 36 6.88 2.16 -19.10
CA ASP A 36 6.83 3.46 -19.77
C ASP A 36 6.35 4.52 -18.79
N LYS A 37 7.28 5.29 -18.21
CA LYS A 37 7.01 6.36 -17.25
C LYS A 37 5.97 7.37 -17.76
N THR A 38 5.89 7.61 -19.06
CA THR A 38 4.98 8.63 -19.63
C THR A 38 3.51 8.20 -19.56
N ARG A 39 3.26 6.89 -19.52
CA ARG A 39 1.91 6.29 -19.50
C ARG A 39 1.60 5.54 -18.22
N ALA A 40 2.62 5.08 -17.48
CA ALA A 40 2.45 4.23 -16.32
C ALA A 40 1.65 4.91 -15.20
N TYR A 41 1.90 6.20 -14.99
CA TYR A 41 1.29 7.01 -13.93
C TYR A 41 -0.04 7.67 -14.34
N GLU A 42 -0.71 7.13 -15.36
CA GLU A 42 -2.04 7.60 -15.75
C GLU A 42 -3.02 7.45 -14.58
N THR A 43 -3.61 8.57 -14.17
CA THR A 43 -4.59 8.67 -13.09
C THR A 43 -5.98 8.35 -13.63
N ARG A 44 -6.60 7.30 -13.10
CA ARG A 44 -7.92 6.82 -13.52
C ARG A 44 -8.87 6.80 -12.33
N TYR A 45 -8.61 5.89 -11.39
CA TYR A 45 -9.46 5.73 -10.22
C TYR A 45 -9.23 6.87 -9.22
N SER A 46 -8.00 7.36 -9.07
CA SER A 46 -7.73 8.54 -8.24
C SER A 46 -8.51 9.78 -8.71
N GLU A 47 -8.60 10.03 -10.02
CA GLU A 47 -9.39 11.16 -10.55
C GLU A 47 -10.89 10.98 -10.31
N HIS A 48 -11.39 9.73 -10.44
CA HIS A 48 -12.78 9.42 -10.06
C HIS A 48 -13.06 9.75 -8.59
N ARG A 49 -12.16 9.34 -7.68
CA ARG A 49 -12.27 9.64 -6.25
C ARG A 49 -12.17 11.13 -5.97
N LYS A 50 -11.24 11.87 -6.61
CA LYS A 50 -11.14 13.34 -6.48
C LYS A 50 -12.45 14.03 -6.86
N ALA A 51 -13.08 13.64 -7.98
CA ALA A 51 -14.35 14.20 -8.41
C ALA A 51 -15.50 13.92 -7.43
N GLN A 52 -15.51 12.75 -6.76
CA GLN A 52 -16.47 12.45 -5.69
C GLN A 52 -16.25 13.33 -4.46
N VAL A 53 -14.98 13.54 -4.08
CA VAL A 53 -14.61 14.40 -2.95
C VAL A 53 -14.97 15.86 -3.21
N GLU A 54 -14.69 16.38 -4.40
CA GLU A 54 -15.04 17.75 -4.77
C GLU A 54 -16.55 18.00 -4.64
N LYS A 55 -17.38 17.06 -5.13
CA LYS A 55 -18.84 17.12 -4.94
C LYS A 55 -19.24 17.12 -3.48
N LEU A 56 -18.60 16.29 -2.65
CA LEU A 56 -18.86 16.25 -1.22
C LEU A 56 -18.49 17.59 -0.57
N ILE A 57 -17.29 18.11 -0.82
CA ILE A 57 -16.80 19.39 -0.27
C ILE A 57 -17.74 20.54 -0.63
N ASN A 58 -18.19 20.61 -1.89
CA ASN A 58 -19.11 21.65 -2.36
C ASN A 58 -20.50 21.58 -1.70
N SER A 59 -20.90 20.43 -1.17
CA SER A 59 -22.17 20.27 -0.44
C SER A 59 -22.11 20.63 1.06
N TYR A 60 -20.92 20.89 1.62
CA TYR A 60 -20.78 21.18 3.06
C TYR A 60 -21.54 22.39 3.61
N PRO A 61 -21.79 23.48 2.85
CA PRO A 61 -22.67 24.54 3.33
C PRO A 61 -24.06 24.02 3.74
N GLU A 62 -24.52 22.94 3.11
CA GLU A 62 -25.83 22.32 3.32
C GLU A 62 -25.77 21.08 4.23
N LEU A 63 -24.60 20.45 4.39
CA LEU A 63 -24.41 19.32 5.29
C LEU A 63 -24.51 19.77 6.74
N LYS A 64 -25.57 19.30 7.42
CA LYS A 64 -25.59 19.26 8.89
C LYS A 64 -24.37 18.47 9.35
N LYS A 65 -23.69 18.94 10.42
CA LYS A 65 -22.63 18.17 11.06
C LYS A 65 -23.19 16.76 11.27
N PRO A 66 -22.56 15.70 10.72
CA PRO A 66 -22.99 14.34 10.99
C PRO A 66 -23.15 14.21 12.49
N ALA A 67 -24.26 13.64 12.97
CA ALA A 67 -24.36 13.34 14.38
C ALA A 67 -23.15 12.46 14.70
N LEU A 68 -22.16 13.01 15.41
CA LEU A 68 -21.00 12.25 15.85
C LEU A 68 -21.59 11.05 16.59
N GLY A 69 -21.40 9.86 16.03
CA GLY A 69 -21.83 8.63 16.65
C GLY A 69 -21.37 8.59 18.08
N LYS A 70 -22.29 8.29 19.00
CA LYS A 70 -21.86 7.85 20.32
C LYS A 70 -21.14 6.52 20.11
N ALA A 71 -19.86 6.47 20.49
CA ALA A 71 -19.10 5.23 20.47
C ALA A 71 -19.89 4.13 21.20
N ARG A 72 -20.04 2.96 20.56
CA ARG A 72 -20.67 1.80 21.19
C ARG A 72 -19.71 1.32 22.28
N ASN A 73 -20.15 1.34 23.54
CA ASN A 73 -19.35 1.01 24.74
C ASN A 73 -18.18 1.95 25.10
N GLY A 74 -18.16 3.18 24.57
CA GLY A 74 -17.26 4.25 25.05
C GLY A 74 -15.99 4.47 24.22
N ASN A 75 -15.45 3.44 23.55
CA ASN A 75 -14.25 3.55 22.71
C ASN A 75 -14.57 3.24 21.24
N LYS A 76 -13.97 4.00 20.32
CA LYS A 76 -14.06 3.76 18.87
C LYS A 76 -13.12 2.62 18.47
N LEU A 77 -13.43 1.91 17.38
CA LEU A 77 -12.59 0.80 16.92
C LEU A 77 -11.21 1.30 16.43
N LEU A 78 -11.23 2.33 15.58
CA LEU A 78 -10.03 2.87 14.92
C LEU A 78 -9.93 4.37 15.18
N CYS A 79 -8.77 4.82 15.65
CA CYS A 79 -8.40 6.23 15.64
C CYS A 79 -7.34 6.50 14.57
N VAL A 80 -7.66 7.30 13.56
CA VAL A 80 -6.72 7.73 12.53
C VAL A 80 -6.18 9.11 12.87
N ALA A 81 -4.87 9.21 13.01
CA ALA A 81 -4.16 10.48 13.13
C ALA A 81 -3.52 10.88 11.79
N LEU A 82 -3.66 12.16 11.45
CA LEU A 82 -3.02 12.78 10.29
C LEU A 82 -2.21 13.99 10.73
N SER A 83 -0.99 14.13 10.24
CA SER A 83 -0.16 15.32 10.46
C SER A 83 -0.11 16.13 9.17
N SER A 84 -0.66 17.35 9.21
CA SER A 84 -0.80 18.23 8.05
C SER A 84 0.11 19.44 8.19
N VAL A 85 0.85 19.74 7.13
CA VAL A 85 1.74 20.92 7.03
C VAL A 85 1.31 21.80 5.87
N LYS A 86 1.67 23.09 5.93
CA LYS A 86 1.37 24.03 4.86
C LYS A 86 2.15 23.67 3.60
N ARG A 87 1.45 23.61 2.47
CA ARG A 87 1.97 23.35 1.12
C ARG A 87 1.36 24.33 0.13
N GLU A 88 1.97 24.50 -1.04
CA GLU A 88 1.36 25.27 -2.14
C GLU A 88 0.08 24.59 -2.61
N THR A 89 0.18 23.30 -2.94
CA THR A 89 -0.97 22.43 -3.23
C THR A 89 -1.49 21.81 -1.93
N GLN A 90 -2.77 22.04 -1.61
CA GLN A 90 -3.40 21.52 -0.39
C GLN A 90 -4.05 20.16 -0.64
N TYR A 91 -3.56 19.11 0.01
CA TYR A 91 -4.06 17.74 -0.16
C TYR A 91 -5.04 17.29 0.93
N LEU A 92 -4.94 17.86 2.14
CA LEU A 92 -5.78 17.51 3.29
C LEU A 92 -7.30 17.47 2.98
N PRO A 93 -7.89 18.42 2.22
CA PRO A 93 -9.30 18.33 1.84
C PRO A 93 -9.65 17.08 1.05
N THR A 94 -8.81 16.71 0.09
CA THR A 94 -8.97 15.51 -0.72
C THR A 94 -8.86 14.25 0.14
N THR A 95 -7.86 14.20 1.03
CA THR A 95 -7.62 13.09 1.94
C THR A 95 -8.81 12.86 2.87
N ILE A 96 -9.18 13.87 3.65
CA ILE A 96 -10.31 13.79 4.60
C ILE A 96 -11.61 13.53 3.86
N GLY A 97 -11.85 14.22 2.75
CA GLY A 97 -13.06 14.01 1.95
C GLY A 97 -13.16 12.57 1.43
N SER A 98 -12.06 11.98 0.96
CA SER A 98 -12.05 10.59 0.46
C SER A 98 -12.22 9.58 1.59
N MET A 99 -11.70 9.88 2.79
CA MET A 99 -11.81 9.04 3.98
C MET A 99 -13.26 8.92 4.45
N VAL A 100 -13.99 10.04 4.48
CA VAL A 100 -15.37 10.08 4.98
C VAL A 100 -16.42 9.86 3.89
N HIS A 101 -16.08 10.10 2.63
CA HIS A 101 -16.97 9.79 1.52
C HIS A 101 -17.34 8.31 1.57
N SER A 102 -18.59 7.99 1.26
CA SER A 102 -19.16 6.64 1.20
C SER A 102 -19.19 5.86 2.51
N LEU A 103 -18.69 6.38 3.63
CA LEU A 103 -18.87 5.71 4.93
C LEU A 103 -20.36 5.70 5.29
N VAL A 104 -20.86 4.53 5.69
CA VAL A 104 -22.16 4.43 6.37
C VAL A 104 -22.05 4.88 7.82
N LYS A 105 -23.19 5.02 8.49
CA LYS A 105 -23.24 5.54 9.86
C LYS A 105 -22.42 4.66 10.81
N GLU A 106 -22.56 3.35 10.68
CA GLU A 106 -21.88 2.35 11.51
C GLU A 106 -20.36 2.49 11.39
N GLU A 107 -19.83 2.55 10.16
CA GLU A 107 -18.40 2.77 9.90
C GLU A 107 -17.91 4.11 10.48
N ARG A 108 -18.69 5.18 10.33
CA ARG A 108 -18.32 6.50 10.86
C ARG A 108 -18.34 6.57 12.39
N ASP A 109 -19.25 5.82 13.02
CA ASP A 109 -19.40 5.73 14.47
C ASP A 109 -18.19 5.02 15.11
N ASP A 110 -17.59 4.06 14.40
CA ASP A 110 -16.39 3.32 14.82
C ASP A 110 -15.05 3.97 14.44
N LEU A 111 -15.07 5.06 13.67
CA LEU A 111 -13.89 5.78 13.22
C LEU A 111 -13.72 7.11 13.96
N HIS A 112 -12.56 7.33 14.58
CA HIS A 112 -12.13 8.63 15.11
C HIS A 112 -11.10 9.25 14.15
N ILE A 113 -11.30 10.48 13.73
CA ILE A 113 -10.35 11.20 12.86
C ILE A 113 -9.77 12.38 13.63
N SER A 114 -8.45 12.34 13.88
CA SER A 114 -7.70 13.38 14.57
C SER A 114 -6.67 14.00 13.63
N VAL A 115 -6.68 15.32 13.50
CA VAL A 115 -5.79 16.05 12.58
C VAL A 115 -4.88 16.99 13.37
N LEU A 116 -3.59 16.70 13.35
CA LEU A 116 -2.54 17.59 13.83
C LEU A 116 -2.23 18.64 12.75
N ILE A 117 -2.45 19.91 13.06
CA ILE A 117 -1.85 21.02 12.31
C ILE A 117 -0.41 21.19 12.79
N ALA A 118 0.51 20.59 12.04
CA ALA A 118 1.92 20.46 12.35
C ALA A 118 2.73 21.72 11.97
N GLU A 119 2.17 22.90 12.24
CA GLU A 119 2.82 24.20 12.10
C GLU A 119 3.06 24.77 13.48
N THR A 120 4.23 25.39 13.71
CA THR A 120 4.45 26.08 15.00
C THR A 120 3.54 27.29 15.23
N ASP A 121 3.02 27.90 14.15
CA ASP A 121 1.85 28.78 14.22
C ASP A 121 0.72 28.20 13.35
N PRO A 122 -0.33 27.60 13.96
CA PRO A 122 -1.37 26.90 13.22
C PRO A 122 -2.18 27.81 12.29
N ARG A 123 -2.19 29.14 12.55
CA ARG A 123 -2.92 30.10 11.71
C ARG A 123 -2.34 30.22 10.30
N ARG A 124 -1.10 29.77 10.10
CA ARG A 124 -0.47 29.70 8.77
C ARG A 124 -1.05 28.58 7.89
N HIS A 125 -1.65 27.56 8.50
CA HIS A 125 -2.20 26.43 7.78
C HIS A 125 -3.60 26.76 7.22
N PRO A 126 -3.83 26.62 5.89
CA PRO A 126 -5.12 26.91 5.28
C PRO A 126 -6.28 26.13 5.94
N GLY A 127 -6.05 24.87 6.33
CA GLY A 127 -7.06 24.06 7.00
C GLY A 127 -7.49 24.50 8.40
N TRP A 128 -6.73 25.34 9.12
CA TRP A 128 -6.95 25.60 10.56
C TRP A 128 -8.31 26.25 10.85
N ASN A 129 -8.67 27.29 10.10
CA ASN A 129 -9.90 28.06 10.33
C ASN A 129 -11.07 27.62 9.43
N HIS A 130 -10.92 26.55 8.63
CA HIS A 130 -11.96 26.13 7.72
C HIS A 130 -13.07 25.35 8.45
N GLN A 131 -14.31 25.83 8.32
CA GLN A 131 -15.46 25.21 8.98
C GLN A 131 -15.76 23.79 8.49
N TRP A 132 -15.46 23.47 7.23
CA TRP A 132 -15.73 22.13 6.67
C TRP A 132 -14.91 21.05 7.39
N LEU A 133 -13.65 21.32 7.71
CA LEU A 133 -12.76 20.37 8.38
C LEU A 133 -13.30 20.04 9.78
N ASN A 134 -13.71 21.06 10.54
CA ASN A 134 -14.35 20.93 11.85
C ASN A 134 -15.67 20.12 11.85
N ARG A 135 -16.29 19.94 10.68
CA ARG A 135 -17.49 19.11 10.51
C ARG A 135 -17.17 17.70 10.06
N ALA A 136 -16.07 17.50 9.34
CA ALA A 136 -15.67 16.21 8.78
C ALA A 136 -14.96 15.33 9.82
N VAL A 137 -14.11 15.91 10.65
CA VAL A 137 -13.25 15.20 11.60
C VAL A 137 -13.77 15.28 13.04
N ASP A 138 -13.22 14.45 13.92
CA ASP A 138 -13.58 14.40 15.34
C ASP A 138 -12.76 15.42 16.15
N ASP A 139 -11.48 15.58 15.80
CA ASP A 139 -10.52 16.41 16.53
C ASP A 139 -9.56 17.12 15.57
N ILE A 140 -9.33 18.42 15.81
CA ILE A 140 -8.31 19.22 15.13
C ILE A 140 -7.52 19.89 16.24
N PHE A 141 -6.21 19.68 16.24
CA PHE A 141 -5.35 20.15 17.30
C PHE A 141 -4.01 20.63 16.74
N THR A 142 -3.26 21.29 17.62
CA THR A 142 -1.89 21.72 17.38
C THR A 142 -1.07 21.40 18.62
N TYR A 143 0.19 21.79 18.62
CA TYR A 143 1.10 21.54 19.73
C TYR A 143 0.70 22.30 20.99
N ASP A 144 0.48 21.55 22.08
CA ASP A 144 0.41 22.06 23.44
C ASP A 144 1.73 21.72 24.15
N LEU A 145 2.68 22.66 24.10
CA LEU A 145 4.07 22.47 24.50
C LEU A 145 4.56 23.58 25.42
N ASN A 146 5.55 23.27 26.25
CA ASN A 146 6.24 24.29 27.04
C ASN A 146 7.14 25.18 26.17
N ASP A 147 7.62 26.30 26.73
CA ASP A 147 8.44 27.29 26.00
C ASP A 147 9.72 26.70 25.40
N THR A 148 10.36 25.75 26.09
CA THR A 148 11.60 25.12 25.65
C THR A 148 11.36 24.23 24.43
N GLN A 149 10.33 23.39 24.49
CA GLN A 149 9.91 22.53 23.38
C GLN A 149 9.43 23.37 22.19
N THR A 150 8.69 24.44 22.45
CA THR A 150 8.22 25.36 21.41
C THR A 150 9.39 26.03 20.69
N LYS A 151 10.42 26.48 21.42
CA LYS A 151 11.64 27.03 20.81
C LYS A 151 12.38 25.99 19.98
N HIS A 152 12.52 24.77 20.49
CA HIS A 152 13.15 23.66 19.77
C HIS A 152 12.42 23.34 18.47
N LEU A 153 11.09 23.19 18.52
CA LEU A 153 10.29 22.88 17.33
C LEU A 153 10.33 24.00 16.28
N ASN A 154 10.35 25.27 16.72
CA ASN A 154 10.57 26.42 15.84
C ASN A 154 11.95 26.37 15.16
N ASP A 155 13.00 26.01 15.90
CA ASP A 155 14.34 25.83 15.33
C ASP A 155 14.36 24.71 14.27
N LEU A 156 13.72 23.57 14.55
CA LEU A 156 13.61 22.47 13.60
C LEU A 156 12.93 22.90 12.30
N GLU A 157 11.83 23.64 12.40
CA GLU A 157 11.06 24.11 11.25
C GLU A 157 11.86 25.16 10.43
N GLN A 158 12.48 26.14 11.09
CA GLN A 158 13.24 27.20 10.42
C GLN A 158 14.51 26.68 9.74
N ASN A 159 15.19 25.71 10.34
CA ASN A 159 16.40 25.11 9.80
C ASN A 159 16.13 23.92 8.86
N GLY A 160 14.86 23.56 8.62
CA GLY A 160 14.50 22.45 7.74
C GLY A 160 14.93 21.06 8.25
N ARG A 161 15.02 20.86 9.58
CA ARG A 161 15.33 19.57 10.22
C ARG A 161 14.10 18.65 10.21
N TYR A 162 13.60 18.32 9.02
CA TYR A 162 12.35 17.58 8.84
C TYR A 162 12.38 16.12 9.31
N GLN A 163 13.55 15.53 9.48
CA GLN A 163 13.70 14.16 10.00
C GLN A 163 13.33 14.11 11.48
N GLU A 164 13.94 14.98 12.30
CA GLU A 164 13.62 15.08 13.72
C GLU A 164 12.21 15.63 13.96
N LYS A 165 11.83 16.71 13.24
CA LYS A 165 10.45 17.23 13.33
C LYS A 165 9.43 16.16 12.94
N GLY A 166 9.72 15.37 11.91
CA GLY A 166 8.83 14.28 11.48
C GLY A 166 8.61 13.22 12.57
N VAL A 167 9.66 12.84 13.30
CA VAL A 167 9.54 11.92 14.46
C VAL A 167 8.71 12.55 15.58
N PHE A 168 8.94 13.83 15.86
CA PHE A 168 8.15 14.57 16.84
C PHE A 168 6.66 14.61 16.47
N ASP A 169 6.34 15.01 15.24
CA ASP A 169 4.97 15.11 14.73
C ASP A 169 4.26 13.74 14.75
N TYR A 170 4.97 12.69 14.36
CA TYR A 170 4.45 11.34 14.30
C TYR A 170 4.13 10.79 15.70
N THR A 171 5.05 10.97 16.66
CA THR A 171 4.85 10.53 18.05
C THR A 171 3.76 11.32 18.76
N TYR A 172 3.69 12.64 18.55
CA TYR A 172 2.65 13.50 19.12
C TYR A 172 1.25 13.12 18.63
N ALA A 173 1.12 12.84 17.33
CA ALA A 173 -0.13 12.36 16.73
C ALA A 173 -0.51 10.94 17.19
N LEU A 174 0.45 10.03 17.32
CA LEU A 174 0.25 8.70 17.90
C LEU A 174 -0.30 8.78 19.32
N GLU A 175 0.30 9.61 20.17
CA GLU A 175 -0.13 9.80 21.57
C GLU A 175 -1.57 10.31 21.65
N ARG A 176 -1.92 11.27 20.78
CA ARG A 176 -3.28 11.82 20.71
C ARG A 176 -4.30 10.72 20.41
N CYS A 177 -4.03 9.87 19.42
CA CYS A 177 -4.93 8.77 19.10
C CYS A 177 -4.92 7.66 20.16
N TYR A 178 -3.77 7.34 20.74
CA TYR A 178 -3.66 6.37 21.82
C TYR A 178 -4.52 6.77 23.04
N ALA A 179 -4.57 8.06 23.37
CA ALA A 179 -5.36 8.60 24.47
C ALA A 179 -6.88 8.45 24.28
N THR A 180 -7.37 8.22 23.05
CA THR A 180 -8.81 8.02 22.78
C THR A 180 -9.36 6.68 23.24
N GLY A 181 -8.48 5.72 23.61
CA GLY A 181 -8.89 4.37 23.98
C GLY A 181 -9.22 3.45 22.80
N ALA A 182 -9.00 3.88 21.55
CA ALA A 182 -9.27 3.05 20.38
C ALA A 182 -8.40 1.78 20.34
N LEU A 183 -8.97 0.68 19.83
CA LEU A 183 -8.31 -0.64 19.72
C LEU A 183 -7.20 -0.66 18.67
N PHE A 184 -7.35 0.19 17.65
CA PHE A 184 -6.36 0.37 16.61
C PHE A 184 -6.05 1.86 16.43
N VAL A 185 -4.78 2.15 16.13
CA VAL A 185 -4.31 3.50 15.80
C VAL A 185 -3.81 3.50 14.36
N GLY A 186 -4.42 4.30 13.50
CA GLY A 186 -3.99 4.54 12.14
C GLY A 186 -3.10 5.78 12.05
N MET A 187 -1.98 5.69 11.35
CA MET A 187 -1.13 6.84 11.02
C MET A 187 -1.15 7.04 9.52
N PHE A 188 -1.89 8.06 9.07
CA PHE A 188 -2.12 8.35 7.66
C PHE A 188 -1.49 9.68 7.29
N GLU A 189 -0.87 9.73 6.11
CA GLU A 189 -0.33 10.97 5.54
C GLU A 189 -1.47 11.88 5.04
N ASP A 190 -1.23 13.19 5.00
CA ASP A 190 -2.22 14.19 4.60
C ASP A 190 -2.41 14.30 3.08
N ASP A 191 -1.64 13.56 2.29
CA ASP A 191 -1.62 13.55 0.82
C ASP A 191 -1.87 12.16 0.22
N ILE A 192 -2.86 11.48 0.79
CA ILE A 192 -3.37 10.22 0.27
C ILE A 192 -4.81 10.36 -0.21
N ILE A 193 -5.25 9.41 -1.03
CA ILE A 193 -6.66 9.26 -1.38
C ILE A 193 -7.10 7.83 -1.08
N LEU A 194 -8.23 7.68 -0.39
CA LEU A 194 -8.76 6.38 0.01
C LEU A 194 -9.80 5.86 -0.98
N ALA A 195 -9.78 4.55 -1.18
CA ALA A 195 -10.75 3.82 -1.98
C ALA A 195 -12.15 3.83 -1.34
N GLU A 196 -13.18 3.69 -2.16
CA GLU A 196 -14.53 3.38 -1.69
C GLU A 196 -14.55 2.05 -0.92
N GLY A 197 -15.18 2.03 0.25
CA GLY A 197 -15.26 0.85 1.11
C GLY A 197 -13.96 0.48 1.85
N TRP A 198 -12.98 1.39 1.91
CA TRP A 198 -11.68 1.14 2.56
C TRP A 198 -11.82 0.63 4.01
N PHE A 199 -12.80 1.12 4.77
CA PHE A 199 -13.00 0.75 6.17
C PHE A 199 -13.42 -0.72 6.32
N MET A 200 -14.36 -1.20 5.49
CA MET A 200 -14.70 -2.62 5.45
C MET A 200 -13.54 -3.50 5.00
N ARG A 201 -12.71 -3.01 4.07
CA ARG A 201 -11.51 -3.74 3.63
C ARG A 201 -10.45 -3.81 4.72
N PHE A 202 -10.31 -2.73 5.51
CA PHE A 202 -9.51 -2.70 6.73
C PHE A 202 -9.98 -3.75 7.74
N LEU A 203 -11.27 -3.79 8.08
CA LEU A 203 -11.85 -4.79 8.98
C LEU A 203 -11.62 -6.23 8.49
N GLN A 204 -11.91 -6.45 7.21
CA GLN A 204 -11.68 -7.75 6.57
C GLN A 204 -10.20 -8.14 6.61
N GLY A 205 -9.29 -7.17 6.48
CA GLY A 205 -7.85 -7.41 6.57
C GLY A 205 -7.44 -7.82 7.98
N LEU A 206 -7.85 -7.06 9.00
CA LEU A 206 -7.55 -7.39 10.40
C LEU A 206 -8.02 -8.78 10.78
N SER A 207 -9.21 -9.18 10.33
CA SER A 207 -9.77 -10.51 10.60
C SER A 207 -8.97 -11.70 10.02
N GLN A 208 -8.01 -11.43 9.14
CA GLN A 208 -7.12 -12.43 8.52
C GLN A 208 -5.74 -12.48 9.18
N ILE A 209 -5.41 -11.48 10.01
CA ILE A 209 -4.17 -11.47 10.79
C ILE A 209 -4.36 -12.40 11.99
N SER A 210 -3.38 -13.26 12.25
CA SER A 210 -3.44 -14.27 13.32
C SER A 210 -3.64 -13.65 14.70
N ASP A 211 -4.40 -14.36 15.54
CA ASP A 211 -4.74 -14.01 16.94
C ASP A 211 -3.53 -13.96 17.91
N SER A 212 -2.30 -14.10 17.42
CA SER A 212 -1.11 -14.19 18.28
C SER A 212 -0.58 -12.83 18.77
N GLY A 213 -1.16 -11.71 18.31
CA GLY A 213 -0.73 -10.35 18.71
C GLY A 213 0.69 -9.94 18.29
N ASN A 214 1.45 -10.83 17.66
CA ASN A 214 2.87 -10.67 17.38
C ASN A 214 3.14 -9.91 16.07
N TRP A 215 2.58 -8.71 15.93
CA TRP A 215 2.73 -7.89 14.72
C TRP A 215 2.73 -6.39 15.04
N LEU A 216 3.47 -5.62 14.25
CA LEU A 216 3.65 -4.19 14.47
C LEU A 216 2.60 -3.36 13.73
N PHE A 217 2.40 -3.61 12.44
CA PHE A 217 1.45 -2.85 11.62
C PHE A 217 0.88 -3.65 10.46
N MET A 218 -0.27 -3.17 9.97
CA MET A 218 -0.85 -3.53 8.68
C MET A 218 -0.92 -2.29 7.80
N ARG A 219 -0.41 -2.39 6.57
CA ARG A 219 -0.44 -1.29 5.60
C ARG A 219 -1.66 -1.39 4.69
N LEU A 220 -2.23 -0.22 4.41
CA LEU A 220 -3.30 -0.03 3.44
C LEU A 220 -2.77 0.49 2.09
N PHE A 221 -1.49 0.88 2.03
CA PHE A 221 -0.80 1.29 0.81
C PHE A 221 0.41 0.40 0.57
N ASN A 222 0.58 -0.07 -0.66
CA ASN A 222 1.77 -0.77 -1.13
C ASN A 222 2.10 -0.28 -2.54
N GLN A 223 3.39 -0.20 -2.87
CA GLN A 223 3.85 0.12 -4.23
C GLN A 223 4.33 -1.16 -4.93
N GLU A 224 4.02 -1.34 -6.22
CA GLU A 224 4.42 -2.55 -6.94
C GLU A 224 5.95 -2.69 -7.04
N ARG A 225 6.69 -1.59 -6.89
CA ARG A 225 8.15 -1.58 -6.84
C ARG A 225 8.73 -2.47 -5.72
N SER A 226 8.04 -2.66 -4.59
CA SER A 226 8.51 -3.54 -3.51
C SER A 226 8.28 -5.04 -3.81
N THR A 227 7.49 -5.38 -4.83
CA THR A 227 7.09 -6.76 -5.15
C THR A 227 7.84 -7.38 -6.33
N GLY A 228 8.95 -6.77 -6.76
CA GLY A 228 9.73 -7.16 -7.95
C GLY A 228 10.54 -8.45 -7.83
N TRP A 229 11.18 -8.84 -8.95
CA TRP A 229 12.22 -9.88 -8.97
C TRP A 229 13.49 -9.40 -8.24
N SER A 230 14.34 -10.34 -7.80
CA SER A 230 15.59 -10.03 -7.10
C SER A 230 16.58 -9.23 -7.95
N SER A 231 16.60 -9.48 -9.26
CA SER A 231 17.41 -8.73 -10.22
C SER A 231 16.61 -8.42 -11.48
N ARG A 232 16.99 -7.34 -12.17
CA ARG A 232 16.45 -6.95 -13.47
C ARG A 232 17.35 -7.39 -14.63
N GLU A 233 18.60 -7.73 -14.33
CA GLU A 233 19.56 -8.16 -15.34
C GLU A 233 19.26 -9.59 -15.79
N ILE A 234 19.37 -9.84 -17.09
CA ILE A 234 19.21 -11.19 -17.64
C ILE A 234 20.31 -12.09 -17.06
N GLY A 235 19.90 -13.14 -16.34
CA GLY A 235 20.80 -14.06 -15.64
C GLY A 235 20.87 -13.82 -14.13
N GLY A 236 20.40 -12.65 -13.66
CA GLY A 236 20.43 -12.27 -12.25
C GLY A 236 19.41 -12.99 -11.35
N ASN A 237 18.43 -13.69 -11.92
CA ASN A 237 17.46 -14.52 -11.20
C ASN A 237 17.68 -16.02 -11.44
N ASN A 238 18.89 -16.40 -11.87
CA ASN A 238 19.28 -17.77 -12.25
C ASN A 238 18.59 -18.28 -13.53
N GLU A 239 18.20 -17.39 -14.44
CA GLU A 239 17.51 -17.71 -15.69
C GLU A 239 18.24 -18.79 -16.48
N PHE A 240 19.58 -18.72 -16.57
CA PHE A 240 20.38 -19.70 -17.31
C PHE A 240 20.30 -21.12 -16.72
N LEU A 241 20.28 -21.25 -15.39
CA LEU A 241 20.14 -22.54 -14.72
C LEU A 241 18.71 -23.09 -14.87
N ILE A 242 17.71 -22.20 -14.82
CA ILE A 242 16.30 -22.56 -15.04
C ILE A 242 16.09 -23.06 -16.46
N ILE A 243 16.61 -22.35 -17.47
CA ILE A 243 16.58 -22.75 -18.89
C ILE A 243 17.21 -24.14 -19.05
N LEU A 244 18.42 -24.34 -18.52
CA LEU A 244 19.11 -25.63 -18.59
C LEU A 244 18.29 -26.76 -17.94
N GLY A 245 17.72 -26.52 -16.76
CA GLY A 245 16.89 -27.50 -16.05
C GLY A 245 15.62 -27.89 -16.83
N ILE A 246 14.93 -26.90 -17.39
CA ILE A 246 13.74 -27.13 -18.23
C ILE A 246 14.10 -27.91 -19.49
N ASP A 247 15.19 -27.54 -20.16
CA ASP A 247 15.65 -28.22 -21.38
C ASP A 247 16.04 -29.66 -21.13
N ILE A 248 16.73 -29.95 -20.01
CA ILE A 248 17.03 -31.32 -19.58
C ILE A 248 15.72 -32.09 -19.35
N GLY A 249 14.74 -31.49 -18.67
CA GLY A 249 13.43 -32.09 -18.43
C GLY A 249 12.67 -32.43 -19.72
N ILE A 250 12.63 -31.49 -20.68
CA ILE A 250 12.04 -31.70 -22.01
C ILE A 250 12.78 -32.81 -22.76
N ALA A 251 14.12 -32.77 -22.80
CA ALA A 251 14.93 -33.76 -23.49
C ALA A 251 14.76 -35.17 -22.91
N ALA A 252 14.75 -35.31 -21.58
CA ALA A 252 14.52 -36.58 -20.89
C ALA A 252 13.11 -37.13 -21.17
N SER A 253 12.10 -36.28 -21.12
CA SER A 253 10.71 -36.64 -21.42
C SER A 253 10.56 -37.12 -22.86
N VAL A 254 11.14 -36.39 -23.82
CA VAL A 254 11.13 -36.77 -25.24
C VAL A 254 11.90 -38.05 -25.49
N TRP A 255 13.04 -38.25 -24.84
CA TRP A 255 13.79 -39.50 -24.92
C TRP A 255 12.96 -40.69 -24.43
N PHE A 256 12.29 -40.55 -23.28
CA PHE A 256 11.42 -41.58 -22.72
C PHE A 256 10.25 -41.89 -23.66
N VAL A 257 9.53 -40.88 -24.16
CA VAL A 257 8.40 -41.05 -25.07
C VAL A 257 8.83 -41.70 -26.40
N ARG A 258 9.99 -41.31 -26.96
CA ARG A 258 10.54 -41.91 -28.19
C ARG A 258 10.97 -43.38 -28.01
N ARG A 259 11.27 -43.78 -26.77
CA ARG A 259 11.57 -45.17 -26.40
C ARG A 259 10.29 -46.01 -26.28
N GLN A 260 9.25 -45.47 -25.66
CA GLN A 260 7.98 -46.17 -25.46
C GLN A 260 7.13 -46.25 -26.73
N TRP A 261 7.01 -45.15 -27.50
CA TRP A 261 6.08 -45.06 -28.62
C TRP A 261 6.78 -44.70 -29.93
N ARG A 262 6.87 -45.67 -30.86
CA ARG A 262 7.55 -45.51 -32.15
C ARG A 262 6.94 -44.42 -33.05
N GLY A 263 5.62 -44.21 -32.96
CA GLY A 263 4.91 -43.19 -33.75
C GLY A 263 5.26 -41.74 -33.39
N SER A 264 5.70 -41.48 -32.16
CA SER A 264 6.08 -40.15 -31.68
C SER A 264 7.34 -39.57 -32.36
N ARG A 265 8.19 -40.46 -32.92
CA ARG A 265 9.46 -40.10 -33.55
C ARG A 265 9.29 -39.19 -34.78
N LYS A 266 8.11 -39.20 -35.41
CA LYS A 266 7.78 -38.36 -36.55
C LYS A 266 7.57 -36.89 -36.16
N TYR A 267 7.12 -36.63 -34.94
CA TYR A 267 6.76 -35.29 -34.45
C TYR A 267 7.79 -34.70 -33.49
N LEU A 268 8.60 -35.55 -32.82
CA LEU A 268 9.65 -35.15 -31.89
C LEU A 268 11.04 -35.26 -32.52
N ASP A 269 11.25 -34.53 -33.63
CA ASP A 269 12.52 -34.52 -34.34
C ASP A 269 13.57 -33.60 -33.68
N LEU A 270 14.83 -33.80 -34.04
CA LEU A 270 15.96 -33.08 -33.42
C LEU A 270 15.90 -31.58 -33.72
N GLU A 271 15.39 -31.19 -34.89
CA GLU A 271 15.19 -29.79 -35.26
C GLU A 271 14.19 -29.09 -34.32
N THR A 272 13.06 -29.74 -34.00
CA THR A 272 12.06 -29.17 -33.08
C THR A 272 12.62 -29.05 -31.67
N LEU A 273 13.36 -30.06 -31.21
CA LEU A 273 14.05 -30.01 -29.91
C LEU A 273 15.08 -28.87 -29.86
N ALA A 274 15.89 -28.71 -30.91
CA ALA A 274 16.91 -27.67 -30.97
C ALA A 274 16.29 -26.27 -30.96
N VAL A 275 15.26 -26.03 -31.78
CA VAL A 275 14.56 -24.73 -31.78
C VAL A 275 13.88 -24.47 -30.43
N THR A 276 13.29 -25.49 -29.81
CA THR A 276 12.65 -25.35 -28.50
C THR A 276 13.69 -24.96 -27.44
N ALA A 277 14.80 -25.68 -27.36
CA ALA A 277 15.83 -25.49 -26.33
C ALA A 277 16.65 -24.21 -26.51
N PHE A 278 16.95 -23.80 -27.75
CA PHE A 278 17.84 -22.67 -28.00
C PHE A 278 17.11 -21.35 -28.33
N ILE A 279 15.82 -21.39 -28.64
CA ILE A 279 15.05 -20.18 -29.00
C ILE A 279 13.84 -20.03 -28.07
N LEU A 280 12.94 -21.01 -28.07
CA LEU A 280 11.65 -20.85 -27.40
C LEU A 280 11.78 -20.80 -25.88
N VAL A 281 12.43 -21.79 -25.26
CA VAL A 281 12.59 -21.86 -23.80
C VAL A 281 13.39 -20.66 -23.28
N PRO A 282 14.57 -20.30 -23.84
CA PRO A 282 15.28 -19.10 -23.41
C PRO A 282 14.45 -17.83 -23.58
N GLY A 283 13.76 -17.67 -24.71
CA GLY A 283 12.92 -16.52 -24.98
C GLY A 283 11.76 -16.39 -23.99
N LEU A 284 11.06 -17.48 -23.67
CA LEU A 284 9.96 -17.48 -22.71
C LEU A 284 10.42 -17.18 -21.28
N ILE A 285 11.53 -17.79 -20.84
CA ILE A 285 12.07 -17.55 -19.50
C ILE A 285 12.56 -16.10 -19.36
N VAL A 286 13.32 -15.59 -20.34
CA VAL A 286 13.74 -14.19 -20.33
C VAL A 286 12.52 -13.26 -20.32
N LEU A 287 11.54 -13.48 -21.20
CA LEU A 287 10.32 -12.66 -21.23
C LEU A 287 9.52 -12.73 -19.92
N LEU A 288 9.46 -13.88 -19.24
CA LEU A 288 8.79 -14.01 -17.95
C LEU A 288 9.41 -13.08 -16.90
N TYR A 289 10.73 -13.08 -16.76
CA TYR A 289 11.39 -12.20 -15.80
C TYR A 289 11.33 -10.73 -16.24
N GLN A 290 11.52 -10.46 -17.53
CA GLN A 290 11.50 -9.11 -18.08
C GLN A 290 10.09 -8.48 -18.11
N SER A 291 9.02 -9.27 -18.02
CA SER A 291 7.65 -8.76 -17.97
C SER A 291 7.28 -8.07 -16.65
N GLY A 292 8.08 -8.28 -15.59
CA GLY A 292 7.80 -7.76 -14.25
C GLY A 292 6.91 -8.70 -13.42
N LYS A 293 7.27 -8.86 -12.15
CA LYS A 293 6.61 -9.80 -11.24
C LYS A 293 5.19 -9.36 -10.89
N ALA A 294 4.95 -8.07 -10.67
CA ALA A 294 3.64 -7.57 -10.26
C ALA A 294 2.59 -7.75 -11.37
N SER A 295 3.01 -7.65 -12.64
CA SER A 295 2.13 -7.89 -13.80
C SER A 295 1.72 -9.35 -13.97
N LEU A 296 2.66 -10.27 -13.77
CA LEU A 296 2.42 -11.71 -13.99
C LEU A 296 1.87 -12.41 -12.75
N PHE A 297 2.36 -12.02 -11.58
CA PHE A 297 2.11 -12.66 -10.29
C PHE A 297 1.84 -11.58 -9.22
N PRO A 298 0.74 -10.82 -9.35
CA PRO A 298 0.36 -9.87 -8.31
C PRO A 298 0.12 -10.60 -6.98
N PRO A 299 0.31 -9.93 -5.83
CA PRO A 299 -0.04 -10.51 -4.54
C PRO A 299 -1.49 -11.02 -4.53
N PRO A 300 -1.78 -12.16 -3.87
CA PRO A 300 -3.15 -12.63 -3.73
C PRO A 300 -3.98 -11.60 -2.95
N PRO A 301 -5.26 -11.41 -3.29
CA PRO A 301 -6.15 -10.57 -2.51
C PRO A 301 -6.25 -11.03 -1.05
N GLY A 302 -6.28 -10.09 -0.12
CA GLY A 302 -6.26 -10.32 1.31
C GLY A 302 -5.02 -9.74 1.98
N VAL A 303 -4.73 -10.21 3.18
CA VAL A 303 -3.55 -9.80 3.95
C VAL A 303 -2.42 -10.80 3.75
N PHE A 304 -1.22 -10.28 3.52
CA PHE A 304 -0.01 -11.09 3.41
C PHE A 304 1.11 -10.50 4.28
N LYS A 305 2.03 -11.36 4.73
CA LYS A 305 3.23 -10.93 5.44
C LYS A 305 4.15 -10.19 4.47
N GLU A 306 4.57 -9.00 4.85
CA GLU A 306 5.51 -8.18 4.09
C GLU A 306 6.84 -8.11 4.87
N PRO A 307 7.89 -8.87 4.48
CA PRO A 307 9.14 -8.90 5.22
C PRO A 307 9.92 -7.59 5.12
N PHE A 308 9.69 -6.80 4.07
CA PHE A 308 10.25 -5.48 3.89
C PHE A 308 9.22 -4.64 3.12
N GLY A 309 8.80 -3.54 3.73
CA GLY A 309 7.84 -2.63 3.12
C GLY A 309 8.41 -1.22 3.03
N CYS A 310 8.26 -0.56 1.88
CA CYS A 310 8.54 0.88 1.78
C CYS A 310 7.36 1.72 2.25
N CYS A 311 7.66 2.86 2.85
CA CYS A 311 6.78 4.02 2.86
C CYS A 311 5.65 3.95 3.93
N SER A 312 5.20 5.12 4.41
CA SER A 312 4.36 5.27 5.62
C SER A 312 2.96 5.86 5.37
N GLN A 313 2.46 5.83 4.13
CA GLN A 313 1.27 6.56 3.68
C GLN A 313 0.00 6.27 4.49
N ALA A 314 -0.28 5.00 4.76
CA ALA A 314 -1.48 4.57 5.45
C ALA A 314 -1.20 3.27 6.20
N MET A 315 -0.89 3.39 7.49
CA MET A 315 -0.56 2.26 8.36
C MET A 315 -1.53 2.17 9.52
N VAL A 316 -1.82 0.96 9.97
CA VAL A 316 -2.62 0.71 11.16
C VAL A 316 -1.84 -0.15 12.14
N PHE A 317 -1.83 0.26 13.40
CA PHE A 317 -1.12 -0.35 14.51
C PHE A 317 -2.13 -0.91 15.52
N PRO A 318 -1.90 -2.11 16.08
CA PRO A 318 -2.67 -2.58 17.23
C PRO A 318 -2.31 -1.73 18.45
N ARG A 319 -3.31 -1.37 19.26
CA ARG A 319 -3.14 -0.51 20.44
C ARG A 319 -1.99 -0.98 21.35
N ALA A 320 -1.88 -2.28 21.57
CA ALA A 320 -0.89 -2.88 22.46
C ALA A 320 0.56 -2.54 22.07
N LYS A 321 0.85 -2.33 20.78
CA LYS A 321 2.20 -2.01 20.29
C LYS A 321 2.49 -0.51 20.18
N VAL A 322 1.49 0.36 20.41
CA VAL A 322 1.65 1.81 20.32
C VAL A 322 2.61 2.38 21.37
N PRO A 323 2.60 1.95 22.66
CA PRO A 323 3.59 2.40 23.64
C PRO A 323 5.03 2.08 23.24
N LEU A 324 5.31 0.84 22.83
CA LEU A 324 6.62 0.41 22.33
C LEU A 324 7.08 1.31 21.17
N LEU A 325 6.17 1.63 20.26
CA LEU A 325 6.45 2.48 19.11
C LEU A 325 6.81 3.91 19.54
N ILE A 326 6.02 4.51 20.43
CA ILE A 326 6.27 5.87 20.92
C ILE A 326 7.63 5.94 21.62
N ASP A 327 7.93 5.00 22.51
CA ASP A 327 9.18 4.98 23.28
C ASP A 327 10.40 4.82 22.35
N SER A 328 10.34 3.86 21.42
CA SER A 328 11.44 3.60 20.48
C SER A 328 11.70 4.79 19.53
N LEU A 329 10.64 5.43 19.03
CA LEU A 329 10.77 6.60 18.17
C LEU A 329 11.34 7.81 18.93
N LYS A 330 10.88 8.04 20.16
CA LYS A 330 11.39 9.13 21.02
C LYS A 330 12.84 8.92 21.42
N GLU A 331 13.25 7.67 21.69
CA GLU A 331 14.65 7.34 21.98
C GLU A 331 15.56 7.68 20.80
N ARG A 332 15.13 7.31 19.58
CA ARG A 332 15.91 7.55 18.37
C ARG A 332 15.93 9.01 17.91
N ARG A 333 14.88 9.77 18.21
CA ARG A 333 14.70 11.23 17.95
C ARG A 333 14.65 11.66 16.49
N GLU A 334 15.48 11.12 15.61
CA GLU A 334 15.57 11.49 14.22
C GLU A 334 15.74 10.28 13.29
N GLY A 335 15.18 10.39 12.08
CA GLY A 335 15.30 9.35 11.06
C GLY A 335 14.15 9.38 10.06
N GLN A 336 14.14 8.37 9.19
CA GLN A 336 13.01 8.10 8.31
C GLN A 336 12.07 7.12 9.00
N ILE A 337 10.80 7.50 9.15
CA ILE A 337 9.81 6.75 9.94
C ILE A 337 9.65 5.32 9.45
N ASP A 338 9.59 5.11 8.13
CA ASP A 338 9.45 3.78 7.54
C ASP A 338 10.63 2.86 7.89
N LEU A 339 11.87 3.35 7.80
CA LEU A 339 13.06 2.60 8.21
C LEU A 339 13.08 2.33 9.71
N MET A 340 12.71 3.31 10.53
CA MET A 340 12.64 3.17 11.99
C MET A 340 11.61 2.09 12.37
N LEU A 341 10.44 2.09 11.72
CA LEU A 341 9.40 1.07 11.93
C LEU A 341 9.87 -0.32 11.52
N ASP A 342 10.60 -0.44 10.41
CA ASP A 342 11.16 -1.69 9.93
C ASP A 342 12.18 -2.29 10.93
N GLU A 343 13.03 -1.42 11.47
CA GLU A 343 14.01 -1.79 12.50
C GLU A 343 13.33 -2.16 13.82
N ILE A 344 12.31 -1.42 14.27
CA ILE A 344 11.52 -1.74 15.48
C ILE A 344 10.84 -3.10 15.32
N ALA A 345 10.23 -3.37 14.17
CA ALA A 345 9.60 -4.66 13.91
C ALA A 345 10.62 -5.80 13.96
N SER A 346 11.76 -5.61 13.29
CA SER A 346 12.79 -6.64 13.16
C SER A 346 13.50 -6.93 14.49
N SER A 347 13.79 -5.90 15.29
CA SER A 347 14.46 -6.06 16.59
C SER A 347 13.58 -6.72 17.64
N ASN A 348 12.25 -6.57 17.52
CA ASN A 348 11.28 -7.16 18.43
C ASN A 348 10.64 -8.46 17.89
N GLY A 349 11.06 -8.94 16.72
CA GLY A 349 10.48 -10.15 16.11
C GLY A 349 8.99 -10.01 15.74
N LEU A 350 8.53 -8.79 15.48
CA LEU A 350 7.14 -8.48 15.15
C LEU A 350 6.89 -8.63 13.65
N ASP A 351 5.79 -9.30 13.30
CA ASP A 351 5.34 -9.40 11.91
C ASP A 351 4.89 -8.03 11.36
N ARG A 352 5.00 -7.88 10.04
CA ARG A 352 4.51 -6.73 9.27
C ARG A 352 3.57 -7.25 8.20
N TYR A 353 2.43 -6.61 8.05
CA TYR A 353 1.38 -7.04 7.14
C TYR A 353 1.03 -5.95 6.13
N ALA A 354 0.55 -6.39 4.98
CA ALA A 354 0.12 -5.54 3.90
C ALA A 354 -1.21 -6.05 3.32
N LEU A 355 -2.13 -5.14 3.03
CA LEU A 355 -3.44 -5.46 2.44
C LEU A 355 -3.41 -5.29 0.91
N TYR A 356 -3.93 -6.28 0.18
CA TYR A 356 -4.11 -6.23 -1.27
C TYR A 356 -5.56 -6.56 -1.69
N PRO A 357 -6.14 -5.86 -2.70
CA PRO A 357 -5.62 -4.65 -3.32
C PRO A 357 -5.45 -3.50 -2.31
N VAL A 358 -4.59 -2.55 -2.63
CA VAL A 358 -4.32 -1.39 -1.77
C VAL A 358 -5.58 -0.54 -1.58
N GLN A 359 -5.74 0.08 -0.41
CA GLN A 359 -6.91 0.89 -0.05
C GLN A 359 -6.62 2.39 -0.01
N ALA A 360 -5.34 2.77 -0.11
CA ALA A 360 -4.90 4.14 -0.24
C ALA A 360 -3.98 4.29 -1.46
N GLN A 361 -3.84 5.52 -1.93
CA GLN A 361 -2.88 5.93 -2.97
C GLN A 361 -2.28 7.28 -2.59
N HIS A 362 -0.98 7.43 -2.80
CA HIS A 362 -0.31 8.71 -2.61
C HIS A 362 -0.64 9.66 -3.77
N ILE A 363 -1.03 10.89 -3.45
CA ILE A 363 -1.34 11.95 -4.42
C ILE A 363 -0.42 13.17 -4.27
N GLY A 364 0.51 13.13 -3.32
CA GLY A 364 1.44 14.21 -3.01
C GLY A 364 2.55 14.35 -4.04
N ILE A 365 2.30 15.03 -5.15
CA ILE A 365 3.33 15.32 -6.16
C ILE A 365 4.30 16.41 -5.66
N ASP A 366 3.79 17.33 -4.84
CA ASP A 366 4.56 18.42 -4.24
C ASP A 366 4.86 18.10 -2.76
N SER A 367 6.10 17.67 -2.49
CA SER A 367 6.55 17.34 -1.14
C SER A 367 6.94 18.60 -0.35
N ALA A 368 6.46 18.71 0.89
CA ALA A 368 6.94 19.75 1.82
C ALA A 368 8.46 19.65 2.09
N ARG A 369 9.06 18.47 1.87
CA ARG A 369 10.50 18.22 1.98
C ARG A 369 11.27 18.55 0.68
N LYS A 370 10.63 19.15 -0.32
CA LYS A 370 11.21 19.47 -1.65
C LYS A 370 11.77 18.25 -2.40
N THR A 371 11.19 17.08 -2.17
CA THR A 371 11.49 15.84 -2.89
C THR A 371 11.28 16.03 -4.41
N THR A 372 12.09 15.38 -5.24
CA THR A 372 11.94 15.50 -6.70
C THR A 372 10.63 14.85 -7.16
N LYS A 373 10.03 15.36 -8.24
CA LYS A 373 8.78 14.79 -8.78
C LYS A 373 8.91 13.32 -9.18
N ASP A 374 10.09 12.91 -9.66
CA ASP A 374 10.37 11.51 -10.01
C ASP A 374 10.36 10.59 -8.78
N GLU A 375 10.85 11.06 -7.62
CA GLU A 375 10.82 10.32 -6.37
C GLU A 375 9.41 10.28 -5.76
N ALA A 376 8.65 11.38 -5.84
CA ALA A 376 7.25 11.40 -5.42
C ALA A 376 6.39 10.45 -6.26
N GLN A 377 6.58 10.44 -7.59
CA GLN A 377 5.93 9.49 -8.49
C GLN A 377 6.38 8.04 -8.28
N ALA A 378 7.53 7.80 -7.65
CA ALA A 378 7.95 6.45 -7.33
C ALA A 378 7.08 5.80 -6.24
N ILE A 379 6.41 6.60 -5.41
CA ILE A 379 5.42 6.16 -4.41
C ILE A 379 4.05 6.11 -5.09
N TRP A 380 3.85 5.10 -5.93
CA TRP A 380 2.62 4.99 -6.72
C TRP A 380 2.14 3.54 -6.77
N SER A 381 0.83 3.33 -6.57
CA SER A 381 0.20 2.02 -6.75
C SER A 381 -0.57 1.95 -8.06
N MET A 382 -0.08 1.11 -8.96
CA MET A 382 -0.79 0.76 -10.19
C MET A 382 -2.06 -0.04 -9.90
N ALA A 383 -2.04 -0.86 -8.85
CA ALA A 383 -3.19 -1.64 -8.40
C ALA A 383 -4.35 -0.73 -7.94
N PHE A 384 -4.05 0.41 -7.31
CA PHE A 384 -5.09 1.40 -6.97
C PHE A 384 -5.76 1.96 -8.22
N GLU A 385 -4.98 2.34 -9.24
CA GLU A 385 -5.52 2.91 -10.48
C GLU A 385 -6.31 1.92 -11.34
N ASN A 386 -6.12 0.62 -11.13
CA ASN A 386 -6.88 -0.44 -11.79
C ASN A 386 -8.22 -0.75 -11.10
N GLN A 387 -8.54 -0.10 -9.99
CA GLN A 387 -9.81 -0.29 -9.30
C GLN A 387 -11.00 0.20 -10.13
N ASN A 388 -12.11 -0.53 -10.03
CA ASN A 388 -13.35 -0.18 -10.72
C ASN A 388 -14.39 0.31 -9.70
N PRO A 389 -14.87 1.57 -9.81
CA PRO A 389 -15.78 2.14 -8.83
C PRO A 389 -17.12 1.39 -8.71
N ILE A 390 -17.63 0.83 -9.82
CA ILE A 390 -18.90 0.09 -9.82
C ILE A 390 -18.75 -1.22 -9.06
N ILE A 391 -17.61 -1.91 -9.24
CA ILE A 391 -17.30 -3.16 -8.54
C ILE A 391 -17.12 -2.88 -7.04
N LEU A 392 -16.30 -1.88 -6.68
CA LEU A 392 -16.04 -1.53 -5.29
C LEU A 392 -17.30 -1.17 -4.52
N LYS A 393 -18.21 -0.40 -5.12
CA LYS A 393 -19.50 -0.07 -4.50
C LYS A 393 -20.33 -1.31 -4.16
N LYS A 394 -20.37 -2.27 -5.09
CA LYS A 394 -21.09 -3.54 -4.90
C LYS A 394 -20.43 -4.40 -3.83
N GLU A 395 -19.10 -4.45 -3.82
CA GLU A 395 -18.32 -5.16 -2.81
C GLU A 395 -18.49 -4.55 -1.42
N HIS A 396 -18.44 -3.22 -1.31
CA HIS A 396 -18.68 -2.50 -0.06
C HIS A 396 -20.06 -2.83 0.50
N SER A 397 -21.11 -2.75 -0.33
CA SER A 397 -22.47 -3.12 0.05
C SER A 397 -22.57 -4.57 0.56
N LYS A 398 -21.89 -5.51 -0.11
CA LYS A 398 -21.86 -6.92 0.29
C LYS A 398 -21.09 -7.16 1.60
N LEU A 399 -20.01 -6.42 1.83
CA LEU A 399 -19.24 -6.52 3.07
C LEU A 399 -20.03 -5.98 4.27
N LEU A 400 -20.80 -4.91 4.06
CA LEU A 400 -21.65 -4.28 5.08
C LEU A 400 -22.71 -5.25 5.64
N GLU A 401 -23.21 -6.21 4.85
CA GLU A 401 -24.12 -7.26 5.35
C GLU A 401 -23.52 -8.07 6.51
N LYS A 402 -22.20 -8.09 6.63
CA LYS A 402 -21.44 -8.80 7.67
C LYS A 402 -20.71 -7.85 8.62
N TYR A 403 -21.07 -6.57 8.66
CA TYR A 403 -20.37 -5.56 9.45
C TYR A 403 -20.21 -5.97 10.92
N GLU A 404 -21.32 -6.28 11.59
CA GLU A 404 -21.32 -6.66 13.01
C GLU A 404 -20.44 -7.89 13.28
N LEU A 405 -20.53 -8.91 12.43
CA LEU A 405 -19.71 -10.11 12.54
C LEU A 405 -18.21 -9.80 12.45
N TRP A 406 -17.81 -8.97 11.48
CA TRP A 406 -16.40 -8.58 11.32
C TRP A 406 -15.92 -7.73 12.48
N ARG A 407 -16.74 -6.77 12.91
CA ARG A 407 -16.45 -5.87 14.03
C ARG A 407 -16.24 -6.65 15.32
N GLU A 408 -17.18 -7.52 15.69
CA GLU A 408 -17.11 -8.33 16.92
C GLU A 408 -15.88 -9.23 16.93
N LYS A 409 -15.58 -9.89 15.80
CA LYS A 409 -14.37 -10.71 15.68
C LYS A 409 -13.10 -9.87 15.92
N VAL A 410 -12.96 -8.77 15.20
CA VAL A 410 -11.76 -7.91 15.30
C VAL A 410 -11.60 -7.29 16.69
N GLU A 411 -12.71 -6.92 17.34
CA GLU A 411 -12.71 -6.44 18.72
C GLU A 411 -12.23 -7.52 19.70
N GLN A 412 -12.76 -8.74 19.58
CA GLN A 412 -12.36 -9.86 20.43
C GLN A 412 -10.87 -10.21 20.25
N ASP A 413 -10.40 -10.35 19.01
CA ASP A 413 -9.00 -10.66 18.69
C ASP A 413 -8.04 -9.59 19.26
N ALA A 414 -8.46 -8.31 19.22
CA ALA A 414 -7.67 -7.21 19.78
C ALA A 414 -7.59 -7.24 21.31
N LEU A 415 -8.71 -7.55 22.00
CA LEU A 415 -8.75 -7.66 23.45
C LEU A 415 -7.91 -8.86 23.95
N ASP A 416 -7.99 -9.99 23.25
CA ASP A 416 -7.20 -11.19 23.58
C ASP A 416 -5.69 -10.91 23.40
N SER A 417 -5.30 -10.20 22.34
CA SER A 417 -3.92 -9.77 22.14
C SER A 417 -3.41 -8.85 23.26
N MET A 418 -4.25 -7.94 23.77
CA MET A 418 -3.86 -7.05 24.87
C MET A 418 -3.65 -7.84 26.17
N TYR A 419 -4.51 -8.82 26.45
CA TYR A 419 -4.38 -9.68 27.62
C TYR A 419 -3.08 -10.52 27.58
N LEU A 420 -2.70 -11.02 26.40
CA LEU A 420 -1.46 -11.78 26.23
C LEU A 420 -0.20 -10.92 26.46
N ASP A 421 -0.20 -9.68 25.98
CA ASP A 421 0.92 -8.74 26.18
C ASP A 421 1.07 -8.31 27.65
N GLU A 422 -0.01 -8.27 28.45
CA GLU A 422 0.06 -8.00 29.90
C GLU A 422 0.64 -9.18 30.70
N LEU A 423 0.59 -10.40 30.16
CA LEU A 423 1.09 -11.61 30.82
C LEU A 423 2.55 -11.93 30.49
N SER A 424 3.09 -11.37 29.40
CA SER A 424 4.49 -11.53 28.95
C SER A 424 5.40 -10.48 29.56
#